data_AF-A0A078I6X2-F1
#
_entry.id   AF-A0A078I6X2-F1
#
_cell.length_a   1.000
_cell.length_b   1.000
_cell.length_c   1.000
_cell.angle_alpha   90.00
_cell.angle_beta   90.00
_cell.angle_gamma   90.00
#
_symmetry.space_group_name_H-M   'P 1'
#
loop_
_entity.id
_entity.type
_entity.pdbx_description
1 polymer ?
#
loop_
_entity_poly.entity_id
_entity_poly.type
_entity_poly.pdbx_seq_one_letter_code
_entity_poly.pdbx_strand_id
1 'polypeptide(L)' 'MTVQSLTEEGLRNLGPYVATMAEIEGLDAHKRAVTLRLKDIEARQPFQTK' A
#
# COMPACT_ATOMS: atom_id res chain seq x y z
N MET A 1 11.71 -21.03 -6.54
CA MET A 1 11.57 -19.82 -5.70
C MET A 1 11.06 -18.69 -6.59
N THR A 2 10.02 -17.97 -6.15
CA THR A 2 9.57 -16.74 -6.82
C THR A 2 10.14 -15.52 -6.10
N VAL A 3 10.30 -14.40 -6.80
CA VAL A 3 10.81 -13.14 -6.25
C VAL A 3 9.90 -12.01 -6.74
N GLN A 4 9.63 -11.04 -5.88
CA GLN A 4 8.78 -9.89 -6.19
C GLN A 4 9.45 -8.60 -5.71
N SER A 5 9.27 -7.53 -6.50
CA SER A 5 9.67 -6.17 -6.16
C SER A 5 8.62 -5.22 -6.70
N LEU A 6 8.26 -4.18 -5.93
CA LEU A 6 7.29 -3.16 -6.31
C LEU A 6 7.90 -1.78 -6.16
N THR A 7 7.62 -0.90 -7.11
CA THR A 7 7.85 0.54 -6.98
C THR A 7 6.77 1.16 -6.07
N GLU A 8 6.94 2.42 -5.66
CA GLU A 8 5.89 3.14 -4.92
C GLU A 8 4.60 3.26 -5.73
N GLU A 9 4.70 3.50 -7.04
CA GLU A 9 3.54 3.53 -7.94
C GLU A 9 2.87 2.15 -8.03
N GLY A 10 3.66 1.08 -8.15
CA GLY A 10 3.13 -0.29 -8.12
C GLY A 10 2.39 -0.58 -6.81
N LEU A 11 2.93 -0.13 -5.67
CA LEU A 11 2.27 -0.28 -4.37
C LEU A 11 1.00 0.58 -4.27
N ARG A 12 0.97 1.79 -4.84
CA ARG A 12 -0.26 2.61 -4.92
C ARG A 12 -1.35 1.93 -5.74
N ASN A 13 -0.98 1.28 -6.84
CA ASN A 13 -1.93 0.60 -7.71
C ASN A 13 -2.44 -0.72 -7.12
N LEU A 14 -1.56 -1.54 -6.50
CA LEU A 14 -1.95 -2.86 -6.00
C LEU A 14 -2.40 -2.85 -4.52
N GLY A 15 -1.81 -1.98 -3.70
CA GLY A 15 -1.98 -1.93 -2.25
C GLY A 15 -3.44 -1.82 -1.77
N PRO A 16 -4.30 -0.97 -2.38
CA PRO A 16 -5.70 -0.88 -1.97
C PRO A 16 -6.44 -2.22 -2.06
N TYR A 17 -6.21 -3.00 -3.12
CA TYR A 17 -6.84 -4.30 -3.29
C TYR A 17 -6.36 -5.32 -2.25
N VAL A 18 -5.05 -5.33 -1.94
CA VAL A 18 -4.49 -6.19 -0.89
C VAL A 18 -5.04 -5.84 0.49
N ALA A 19 -5.21 -4.55 0.78
CA ALA A 19 -5.81 -4.10 2.04
C ALA A 19 -7.28 -4.54 2.17
N THR A 20 -8.07 -4.46 1.08
CA THR A 20 -9.46 -4.93 1.04
C THR A 20 -9.54 -6.44 1.26
N MET A 21 -8.68 -7.23 0.59
CA MET A 21 -8.66 -8.68 0.79
C MET A 21 -8.29 -9.04 2.25
N ALA A 22 -7.23 -8.40 2.79
CA ALA A 22 -6.81 -8.63 4.17
C ALA A 22 -7.89 -8.23 5.20
N GLU A 23 -8.69 -7.20 4.92
CA GLU A 23 -9.83 -6.83 5.75
C GLU A 23 -10.93 -7.89 5.75
N ILE A 24 -11.30 -8.41 4.58
CA ILE A 24 -12.31 -9.47 4.43
C ILE A 24 -11.85 -10.75 5.15
N GLU A 25 -10.55 -11.05 5.13
CA GLU A 25 -9.96 -12.21 5.78
C GLU A 25 -9.70 -12.02 7.30
N GLY A 26 -9.96 -10.82 7.86
CA GLY A 26 -9.68 -10.52 9.26
C GLY A 26 -8.18 -10.47 9.60
N LEU A 27 -7.33 -10.22 8.61
CA LEU A 27 -5.87 -10.17 8.73
C LEU A 27 -5.36 -8.73 8.94
N ASP A 28 -5.69 -8.15 10.10
CA ASP A 28 -5.39 -6.74 10.41
C ASP A 28 -3.91 -6.36 10.27
N ALA A 29 -3.00 -7.25 10.68
CA ALA A 29 -1.57 -7.00 10.56
C ALA A 29 -1.12 -6.88 9.09
N HIS A 30 -1.70 -7.69 8.20
CA HIS A 30 -1.41 -7.66 6.76
C HIS A 30 -1.95 -6.37 6.14
N LYS A 31 -3.20 -5.99 6.47
CA LYS A 31 -3.78 -4.68 6.07
C LYS A 31 -2.92 -3.52 6.55
N ARG A 32 -2.46 -3.56 7.81
CA ARG A 32 -1.63 -2.50 8.41
C ARG A 32 -0.26 -2.38 7.72
N ALA A 33 0.37 -3.49 7.35
CA ALA A 33 1.66 -3.48 6.65
C ALA A 33 1.60 -2.71 5.32
N VAL A 34 0.49 -2.82 4.59
CA VAL A 34 0.26 -2.11 3.32
C VAL A 34 -0.12 -0.65 3.56
N THR A 35 -1.15 -0.41 4.39
CA THR A 35 -1.69 0.93 4.62
C THR A 35 -0.68 1.88 5.27
N LEU A 36 0.24 1.39 6.10
CA LEU A 36 1.29 2.21 6.70
C LEU A 36 2.27 2.75 5.65
N ARG A 37 2.64 1.94 4.66
CA ARG A 37 3.50 2.37 3.54
C ARG A 37 2.79 3.33 2.60
N LEU A 38 1.51 3.09 2.32
CA LEU A 38 0.71 4.02 1.50
C LEU A 38 0.59 5.40 2.17
N LYS A 39 0.36 5.46 3.48
CA LYS A 39 0.32 6.71 4.24
C LYS A 39 1.66 7.46 4.22
N ASP A 40 2.77 6.74 4.37
CA ASP A 40 4.11 7.33 4.26
C ASP A 40 4.35 7.92 2.86
N ILE A 41 3.98 7.17 1.82
CA ILE A 41 4.07 7.61 0.43
C ILE A 41 3.23 8.87 0.18
N GLU A 42 2.00 8.94 0.70
CA GLU A 42 1.13 10.12 0.59
C GLU A 42 1.70 11.33 1.34
N ALA A 43 2.23 11.13 2.55
CA ALA A 43 2.82 12.19 3.36
C ALA A 43 4.08 12.81 2.72
N ARG A 44 4.80 12.03 1.89
CA ARG A 44 5.98 12.50 1.15
C ARG A 44 5.66 13.20 -0.16
N GLN A 45 4.41 13.22 -0.62
CA GLN A 45 4.09 13.93 -1.85
C GLN A 45 4.25 15.45 -1.63
N PRO A 46 5.09 16.13 -2.42
CA PRO A 46 5.16 17.58 -2.35
C PRO A 46 3.78 18.14 -2.70
N PHE A 47 3.32 19.15 -1.96
CA PHE A 47 2.12 19.93 -2.28
C PHE A 47 2.21 20.36 -3.74
N GLN A 48 1.53 19.65 -4.65
CA GLN A 48 1.36 20.11 -6.02
C GLN A 48 0.40 21.30 -5.95
N THR A 49 0.99 22.49 -5.93
CA THR A 49 0.25 23.72 -6.16
C THR A 49 -0.23 23.63 -7.61
N LYS A 50 -1.55 23.55 -7.79
CA LYS A 50 -2.18 23.67 -9.11
C LYS A 50 -1.79 24.98 -9.78
#